data_AF-A0A9D1WQR0-F1
#
_entry.id   AF-A0A9D1WQR0-F1
#
_cell.length_a   1.000
_cell.length_b   1.000
_cell.length_c   1.000
_cell.angle_alpha   90.00
_cell.angle_beta   90.00
_cell.angle_gamma   90.00
#
_symmetry.space_group_name_H-M   'P 1'
#
loop_
_entity.id
_entity.type
_entity.pdbx_description
1 polymer ?
#
loop_
_entity_poly.entity_id
_entity_poly.type
_entity_poly.pdbx_seq_one_letter_code
_entity_poly.pdbx_strand_id
1 'polypeptide(L)'
;MRLEDLKKGFWGYQKEAVLQYIAAQEEACSLRLLEKDEQATQASLKAQARIQELEAEVQRLRQELGELRRMRDQIPQVMLDARASAQALQDQMNAQAQVARDNLRQALDADLAQLARYREQIQALRQSLQEALEGMDRQAQQLQQQAQALEEESPEEDLQLFA
;
A
#
# COMPACT_ATOMS: atom_id res chain seq x y z
N MET A 1 -32.68 -14.57 -79.72
CA MET A 1 -32.50 -14.72 -81.18
C MET A 1 -31.11 -14.25 -81.58
N ARG A 2 -30.49 -14.88 -82.58
CA ARG A 2 -29.27 -14.38 -83.23
C ARG A 2 -29.66 -13.67 -84.53
N LEU A 3 -28.83 -12.72 -85.00
CA LEU A 3 -29.05 -12.02 -86.28
C LEU A 3 -29.14 -12.99 -87.47
N GLU A 4 -28.56 -14.18 -87.33
CA GLU A 4 -28.57 -15.27 -88.29
C GLU A 4 -29.96 -15.92 -88.46
N ASP A 5 -30.85 -15.76 -87.48
CA ASP A 5 -32.18 -16.39 -87.43
C ASP A 5 -33.28 -15.53 -88.11
N LEU A 6 -32.93 -14.36 -88.62
CA LEU A 6 -33.86 -13.41 -89.26
C LEU A 6 -34.28 -13.89 -90.65
N LYS A 7 -35.60 -13.93 -90.91
CA LYS A 7 -36.14 -14.28 -92.23
C LYS A 7 -35.66 -13.30 -93.31
N LYS A 8 -35.06 -13.84 -94.38
CA LYS A 8 -34.59 -13.09 -95.55
C LYS A 8 -35.64 -13.16 -96.66
N GLY A 9 -36.08 -12.01 -97.16
CA GLY A 9 -36.90 -11.85 -98.36
C GLY A 9 -36.07 -11.53 -99.61
N PHE A 10 -36.75 -11.31 -100.74
CA PHE A 10 -36.15 -11.11 -102.07
C PHE A 10 -35.20 -9.89 -102.16
N TRP A 11 -35.25 -8.95 -101.21
CA TRP A 11 -34.41 -7.74 -101.14
C TRP A 11 -33.75 -7.52 -99.75
N GLY A 12 -33.47 -8.59 -99.00
CA GLY A 12 -32.80 -8.51 -97.68
C GLY A 12 -33.69 -8.97 -96.52
N TYR A 13 -33.39 -8.53 -95.29
CA TYR A 13 -34.14 -8.95 -94.09
C TYR A 13 -35.58 -8.42 -94.10
N GLN A 14 -36.54 -9.26 -93.69
CA GLN A 14 -37.94 -8.85 -93.57
C GLN A 14 -38.10 -7.83 -92.42
N LYS A 15 -38.74 -6.69 -92.71
CA LYS A 15 -38.95 -5.59 -91.75
C LYS A 15 -39.56 -6.07 -90.43
N GLU A 16 -40.56 -6.95 -90.50
CA GLU A 16 -41.22 -7.51 -89.32
C GLU A 16 -40.28 -8.37 -88.46
N ALA A 17 -39.42 -9.17 -89.10
CA ALA A 17 -38.44 -9.99 -88.38
C ALA A 17 -37.40 -9.12 -87.67
N VAL A 18 -36.94 -8.03 -88.30
CA VAL A 18 -36.00 -7.07 -87.70
C VAL A 18 -36.62 -6.36 -86.50
N LEU A 19 -37.88 -5.93 -86.59
CA LEU A 19 -38.60 -5.31 -85.48
C LEU A 19 -38.78 -6.27 -84.30
N GLN A 20 -39.14 -7.52 -84.56
CA GLN A 20 -39.24 -8.56 -83.52
C GLN A 20 -37.90 -8.84 -82.84
N TYR A 21 -36.80 -8.84 -83.61
CA TYR A 21 -35.46 -9.01 -83.06
C TYR A 21 -35.04 -7.83 -82.17
N ILE A 22 -35.31 -6.59 -82.59
CA ILE A 22 -35.02 -5.40 -81.79
C ILE A 22 -35.84 -5.44 -80.50
N ALA A 23 -37.15 -5.70 -80.58
CA ALA A 23 -38.00 -5.82 -79.41
C ALA A 23 -37.48 -6.87 -78.41
N ALA A 24 -37.08 -8.06 -78.90
CA ALA A 24 -36.51 -9.10 -78.04
C ALA A 24 -35.15 -8.70 -77.40
N GLN A 25 -34.33 -7.89 -78.08
CA GLN A 25 -33.09 -7.37 -77.50
C GLN A 25 -33.35 -6.25 -76.49
N GLU A 26 -34.32 -5.39 -76.74
CA GLU A 26 -34.76 -4.34 -75.81
C GLU A 26 -35.34 -4.95 -74.53
N GLU A 27 -36.15 -6.00 -74.65
CA GLU A 27 -36.66 -6.77 -73.50
C GLU A 27 -35.52 -7.42 -72.72
N ALA A 28 -34.58 -8.10 -73.39
CA ALA A 28 -33.43 -8.70 -72.72
C ALA A 28 -32.49 -7.67 -72.07
N CYS A 29 -32.35 -6.49 -72.66
CA CYS A 29 -31.58 -5.39 -72.09
C CYS A 29 -32.29 -4.82 -70.86
N SER A 30 -33.60 -4.62 -70.94
CA SER A 30 -34.44 -4.14 -69.83
C SER A 30 -34.39 -5.08 -68.63
N LEU A 31 -34.49 -6.40 -68.86
CA LEU A 31 -34.35 -7.40 -67.80
C LEU A 31 -32.96 -7.36 -67.14
N ARG A 32 -31.88 -7.26 -67.92
CA ARG A 32 -30.52 -7.14 -67.38
C ARG A 32 -30.29 -5.84 -66.60
N LEU A 33 -30.94 -4.75 -66.97
CA LEU A 33 -30.89 -3.50 -66.22
C LEU A 33 -31.59 -3.67 -64.87
N LEU A 34 -32.78 -4.26 -64.85
CA LEU A 34 -33.50 -4.56 -63.60
C LEU A 34 -32.68 -5.48 -62.68
N GLU A 35 -32.10 -6.56 -63.20
CA GLU A 35 -31.23 -7.45 -62.41
C GLU A 35 -30.02 -6.71 -61.83
N LYS A 36 -29.40 -5.80 -62.60
CA LYS A 36 -28.28 -4.99 -62.13
C LYS A 36 -28.70 -3.97 -61.08
N ASP A 37 -29.87 -3.35 -61.25
CA ASP A 37 -30.42 -2.40 -60.28
C ASP A 37 -30.76 -3.12 -58.97
N GLU A 38 -31.31 -4.34 -59.02
CA GLU A 38 -31.53 -5.18 -57.84
C GLU A 38 -30.21 -5.56 -57.15
N GLN A 39 -29.20 -5.95 -57.92
CA GLN A 39 -27.87 -6.25 -57.35
C GLN A 39 -27.21 -5.01 -56.73
N ALA A 40 -27.31 -3.86 -57.38
CA ALA A 40 -26.76 -2.60 -56.89
C ALA A 40 -27.48 -2.12 -55.62
N THR A 41 -28.80 -2.23 -55.56
CA THR A 41 -29.58 -1.90 -54.36
C THR A 41 -29.25 -2.84 -53.21
N GLN A 42 -29.16 -4.16 -53.45
CA GLN A 42 -28.75 -5.11 -52.41
C GLN A 42 -27.32 -4.85 -51.90
N ALA A 43 -26.37 -4.54 -52.79
CA ALA A 43 -25.01 -4.20 -52.42
C ALA A 43 -24.96 -2.92 -51.58
N SER A 44 -25.73 -1.89 -51.97
CA SER A 44 -25.87 -0.64 -51.22
C SER A 44 -26.43 -0.87 -49.81
N LEU A 45 -27.50 -1.66 -49.68
CA LEU A 45 -28.09 -1.99 -48.37
C LEU A 45 -27.10 -2.73 -47.47
N LYS A 46 -26.35 -3.71 -48.00
CA LYS A 46 -25.31 -4.43 -47.26
C LYS A 46 -24.18 -3.50 -46.81
N ALA A 47 -23.73 -2.61 -47.69
CA ALA A 47 -22.70 -1.63 -47.36
C ALA A 47 -23.18 -0.67 -46.28
N GLN A 48 -24.41 -0.16 -46.37
CA GLN A 48 -25.01 0.72 -45.36
C GLN A 48 -25.14 0.03 -44.00
N ALA A 49 -25.63 -1.21 -43.98
CA ALA A 49 -25.70 -1.99 -42.75
C ALA A 49 -24.31 -2.16 -42.10
N ARG A 50 -23.30 -2.49 -42.91
CA ARG A 50 -21.93 -2.62 -42.40
C ARG A 50 -21.34 -1.31 -41.89
N ILE A 51 -21.64 -0.20 -42.55
CA ILE A 51 -21.22 1.14 -42.09
C ILE A 51 -21.85 1.43 -40.73
N GLN A 52 -23.15 1.18 -40.56
CA GLN A 52 -23.85 1.42 -39.29
C GLN A 52 -23.27 0.57 -38.14
N GLU A 53 -22.97 -0.70 -38.39
CA GLU A 53 -22.30 -1.57 -37.42
C GLU A 53 -20.95 -1.01 -36.99
N LEU A 54 -20.10 -0.64 -37.97
CA LEU A 54 -18.77 -0.10 -37.72
C LEU A 54 -18.84 1.25 -37.00
N GLU A 55 -19.80 2.11 -37.33
CA GLU A 55 -20.03 3.38 -36.65
C GLU A 55 -20.42 3.16 -35.19
N ALA A 56 -21.30 2.19 -34.91
CA ALA A 56 -21.68 1.81 -33.55
C ALA A 56 -20.48 1.27 -32.75
N GLU A 57 -19.65 0.42 -33.36
CA GLU A 57 -18.42 -0.09 -32.75
C GLU A 57 -17.43 1.04 -32.44
N VAL A 58 -17.22 1.97 -33.38
CA VAL A 58 -16.34 3.13 -33.18
C VAL A 58 -16.85 4.03 -32.06
N GLN A 59 -18.17 4.27 -31.97
CA GLN A 59 -18.75 5.04 -30.89
C GLN A 59 -18.53 4.36 -29.54
N ARG A 60 -18.77 3.05 -29.45
CA ARG A 60 -18.53 2.26 -28.24
C ARG A 60 -17.05 2.32 -27.82
N LEU A 61 -16.13 2.06 -28.74
CA LEU A 61 -14.70 2.12 -28.45
C LEU A 61 -14.24 3.51 -28.00
N ARG A 62 -14.83 4.58 -28.55
CA ARG A 62 -14.56 5.96 -28.11
C ARG A 62 -15.04 6.20 -26.68
N GLN A 63 -16.18 5.65 -26.29
CA GLN A 63 -16.69 5.74 -24.92
C GLN A 63 -15.77 4.98 -23.96
N GLU A 64 -15.42 3.73 -24.27
CA GLU A 64 -14.52 2.90 -23.47
C GLU A 64 -13.14 3.58 -23.31
N LEU A 65 -12.57 4.14 -24.38
CA LEU A 65 -11.34 4.92 -24.31
C LEU A 65 -11.46 6.19 -23.46
N GLY A 66 -12.63 6.85 -23.48
CA GLY A 66 -12.91 8.00 -22.65
C GLY A 66 -12.91 7.66 -21.16
N GLU A 67 -13.54 6.55 -20.79
CA GLU A 67 -13.56 6.03 -19.42
C GLU A 67 -12.16 5.63 -18.95
N LEU A 68 -11.43 4.88 -19.77
CA LEU A 68 -10.06 4.46 -19.46
C LEU A 68 -9.12 5.66 -19.28
N ARG A 69 -9.27 6.72 -20.08
CA ARG A 69 -8.50 7.97 -19.91
C ARG A 69 -8.82 8.64 -18.58
N ARG A 70 -10.10 8.74 -18.21
CA ARG A 70 -10.51 9.30 -16.91
C ARG A 70 -9.90 8.50 -15.75
N MET A 71 -9.96 7.17 -15.82
CA MET A 71 -9.34 6.31 -14.80
C MET A 71 -7.82 6.52 -14.74
N ARG A 72 -7.14 6.54 -15.89
CA ARG A 72 -5.70 6.79 -15.96
C ARG A 72 -5.31 8.13 -15.36
N ASP A 73 -6.12 9.16 -15.56
CA ASP A 73 -5.82 10.50 -15.03
C ASP A 73 -6.08 10.59 -13.51
N GLN A 74 -6.95 9.73 -12.95
CA GLN A 74 -7.21 9.63 -11.50
C GLN A 74 -6.13 8.83 -10.74
N ILE A 75 -5.55 7.80 -11.34
CA ILE A 75 -4.54 6.94 -10.69
C ILE A 75 -3.38 7.74 -10.08
N PRO A 76 -2.74 8.70 -10.79
CA PRO A 76 -1.66 9.51 -10.23
C PRO A 76 -2.09 10.30 -8.99
N GLN A 77 -3.30 10.86 -8.97
CA GLN A 77 -3.80 11.62 -7.83
C GLN A 77 -3.93 10.72 -6.59
N VAL A 78 -4.59 9.57 -6.76
CA VAL A 78 -4.74 8.59 -5.67
C VAL A 78 -3.38 8.09 -5.17
N MET A 79 -2.40 7.88 -6.06
CA MET A 79 -1.05 7.48 -5.67
C MET A 79 -0.32 8.58 -4.88
N LEU A 80 -0.47 9.84 -5.26
CA LEU A 80 0.12 10.97 -4.53
C LEU A 80 -0.51 11.11 -3.14
N ASP A 81 -1.84 11.00 -3.04
CA ASP A 81 -2.56 11.07 -1.77
C ASP A 81 -2.19 9.90 -0.83
N ALA A 82 -2.10 8.68 -1.38
CA ALA A 82 -1.65 7.51 -0.63
C ALA A 82 -0.20 7.66 -0.14
N ARG A 83 0.69 8.26 -0.94
CA ARG A 83 2.07 8.52 -0.54
C ARG A 83 2.14 9.57 0.56
N ALA A 84 1.37 10.66 0.45
CA ALA A 84 1.31 11.70 1.45
C ALA A 84 0.79 11.17 2.80
N SER A 85 -0.25 10.33 2.78
CA SER A 85 -0.77 9.71 4.00
C SER A 85 0.22 8.72 4.62
N ALA A 86 0.91 7.91 3.81
CA ALA A 86 1.97 7.02 4.30
C ALA A 86 3.13 7.79 4.94
N GLN A 87 3.54 8.92 4.35
CA GLN A 87 4.56 9.81 4.92
C GLN A 87 4.10 10.41 6.25
N ALA A 88 2.87 10.93 6.32
CA ALA A 88 2.32 11.47 7.56
C ALA A 88 2.27 10.42 8.69
N LEU A 89 1.92 9.17 8.37
CA LEU A 89 1.95 8.07 9.34
C LEU A 89 3.38 7.74 9.80
N GLN A 90 4.34 7.70 8.88
CA GLN A 90 5.75 7.48 9.23
C GLN A 90 6.28 8.57 10.15
N ASP A 91 5.99 9.84 9.85
CA ASP A 91 6.41 10.97 10.67
C ASP A 91 5.76 10.90 12.06
N GLN A 92 4.48 10.54 12.14
CA GLN A 92 3.78 10.34 13.41
C GLN A 92 4.39 9.20 14.23
N MET A 93 4.69 8.05 13.60
CA MET A 93 5.33 6.92 14.28
C MET A 93 6.74 7.29 14.77
N ASN A 94 7.51 8.02 13.96
CA ASN A 94 8.85 8.48 14.34
C ASN A 94 8.80 9.44 15.53
N ALA A 95 7.85 10.39 15.52
CA ALA A 95 7.64 11.31 16.63
C ALA A 95 7.25 10.58 17.92
N GLN A 96 6.31 9.63 17.83
CA GLN A 96 5.90 8.81 18.99
C GLN A 96 7.07 7.95 19.51
N ALA A 97 7.86 7.35 18.62
CA ALA A 97 9.02 6.57 18.99
C ALA A 97 10.11 7.43 19.67
N GLN A 98 10.31 8.66 19.21
CA GLN A 98 11.23 9.62 19.86
C GLN A 98 10.75 9.97 21.26
N VAL A 99 9.48 10.34 21.42
CA VAL A 99 8.91 10.64 22.75
C VAL A 99 9.04 9.45 23.70
N ALA A 100 8.73 8.23 23.23
CA ALA A 100 8.88 7.02 24.05
C ALA A 100 10.34 6.77 24.45
N ARG A 101 11.30 7.00 23.54
CA ARG A 101 12.74 6.87 23.82
C ARG A 101 13.21 7.90 24.84
N ASP A 102 12.77 9.14 24.72
CA ASP A 102 13.16 10.21 25.63
C ASP A 102 12.59 9.98 27.03
N ASN A 103 11.33 9.54 27.13
CA ASN A 103 10.73 9.15 28.41
C ASN A 103 11.49 7.98 29.06
N LEU A 104 11.86 6.97 28.28
CA LEU A 104 12.65 5.84 28.79
C LEU A 104 14.03 6.27 29.28
N ARG A 105 14.69 7.18 28.55
CA ARG A 105 15.97 7.76 28.97
C ARG A 105 15.83 8.52 30.29
N GLN A 106 14.84 9.39 30.41
CA GLN A 106 14.59 10.14 31.64
C GLN A 106 14.30 9.22 32.83
N ALA A 107 13.52 8.16 32.64
CA ALA A 107 13.25 7.18 33.69
C ALA A 107 14.54 6.46 34.12
N LEU A 108 15.36 6.04 33.15
CA LEU A 108 16.63 5.38 33.42
C LEU A 108 17.62 6.29 34.15
N ASP A 109 17.71 7.57 33.76
CA ASP A 109 18.56 8.55 34.43
C ASP A 109 18.08 8.80 35.88
N ALA A 110 16.78 8.85 36.11
CA ALA A 110 16.20 8.98 37.44
C ALA A 110 16.52 7.76 38.33
N ASP A 111 16.37 6.55 37.79
CA ASP A 111 16.68 5.30 38.50
C ASP A 111 18.18 5.21 38.85
N LEU A 112 19.07 5.59 37.91
CA LEU A 112 20.51 5.65 38.17
C LEU A 112 20.85 6.64 39.28
N ALA A 113 20.21 7.81 39.29
CA ALA A 113 20.40 8.79 40.36
C ALA A 113 19.91 8.26 41.72
N GLN A 114 18.79 7.52 41.75
CA GLN A 114 18.32 6.87 42.98
C GLN A 114 19.29 5.79 43.47
N LEU A 115 19.82 4.94 42.57
CA LEU A 115 20.82 3.93 42.93
C LEU A 115 22.10 4.56 43.47
N ALA A 116 22.55 5.68 42.92
CA ALA A 116 23.69 6.43 43.44
C ALA A 116 23.43 6.90 44.88
N ARG A 117 22.26 7.48 45.15
CA ARG A 117 21.87 7.90 46.51
C ARG A 117 21.81 6.72 47.49
N TYR A 118 21.24 5.59 47.08
CA TYR A 118 21.23 4.40 47.94
C TYR A 118 22.64 3.88 48.23
N ARG A 119 23.55 3.93 47.25
CA ARG A 119 24.96 3.57 47.49
C ARG A 119 25.62 4.50 48.51
N GLU A 120 25.41 5.81 48.41
CA GLU A 120 25.92 6.79 49.38
C GLU A 120 25.35 6.53 50.78
N GLN A 121 24.03 6.29 50.89
CA GLN A 121 23.39 5.97 52.17
C GLN A 121 23.94 4.70 52.80
N ILE A 122 24.16 3.63 52.00
CA ILE A 122 24.76 2.39 52.50
C ILE A 122 26.19 2.62 52.98
N GLN A 123 26.98 3.44 52.28
CA GLN A 123 28.34 3.79 52.71
C GLN A 123 28.33 4.58 54.02
N ALA A 124 27.46 5.58 54.15
CA ALA A 124 27.32 6.35 55.39
C ALA A 124 26.89 5.47 56.57
N LEU A 125 25.92 4.56 56.36
CA LEU A 125 25.50 3.61 57.38
C LEU A 125 26.65 2.69 57.81
N ARG A 126 27.43 2.17 56.85
CA ARG A 126 28.62 1.35 57.16
C ARG A 126 29.64 2.12 57.99
N GLN A 127 29.92 3.37 57.65
CA GLN A 127 30.83 4.23 58.43
C GLN A 127 30.29 4.44 59.85
N SER A 128 29.01 4.77 60.01
CA SER A 128 28.41 4.95 61.33
C SER A 128 28.44 3.69 62.19
N LEU A 129 28.26 2.51 61.58
CA LEU A 129 28.34 1.23 62.29
C LEU A 129 29.77 0.92 62.71
N GLN A 130 30.77 1.21 61.86
CA GLN A 130 32.18 1.06 62.21
C GLN A 130 32.56 1.98 63.38
N GLU A 131 32.19 3.26 63.30
CA GLU A 131 32.45 4.23 64.38
C GLU A 131 31.77 3.81 65.70
N ALA A 132 30.53 3.32 65.64
CA ALA A 132 29.82 2.83 66.82
C ALA A 132 30.50 1.60 67.44
N LEU A 133 30.92 0.62 66.62
CA LEU A 133 31.64 -0.56 67.09
C LEU A 133 33.00 -0.19 67.69
N GLU A 134 33.79 0.67 67.04
CA GLU A 134 35.05 1.17 67.61
C GLU A 134 34.83 1.92 68.93
N GLY A 135 33.74 2.70 69.03
CA GLY A 135 33.35 3.38 70.26
C GLY A 135 33.03 2.39 71.40
N MET A 136 32.27 1.34 71.10
CA MET A 136 31.95 0.27 72.04
C MET A 136 33.20 -0.50 72.47
N ASP A 137 34.10 -0.83 71.55
CA ASP A 137 35.37 -1.50 71.87
C ASP A 137 36.24 -0.66 72.81
N ARG A 138 36.34 0.66 72.57
CA ARG A 138 37.06 1.57 73.48
C ARG A 138 36.40 1.64 74.86
N GLN A 139 35.07 1.68 74.93
CA GLN A 139 34.35 1.67 76.21
C GLN A 139 34.56 0.35 76.95
N ALA A 140 34.50 -0.79 76.26
CA ALA A 140 34.77 -2.10 76.84
C ALA A 140 36.21 -2.20 77.37
N GLN A 141 37.20 -1.70 76.62
CA GLN A 141 38.60 -1.63 77.07
C GLN A 141 38.76 -0.73 78.30
N GLN A 142 38.10 0.42 78.35
CA GLN A 142 38.13 1.30 79.54
C GLN A 142 37.51 0.62 80.76
N LEU A 143 36.36 -0.04 80.60
CA LEU A 143 35.71 -0.80 81.67
C LEU A 143 36.59 -1.96 82.13
N GLN A 144 37.27 -2.65 81.21
CA GLN A 144 38.18 -3.73 81.55
C GLN A 144 39.42 -3.23 82.30
N GLN A 145 39.98 -2.08 81.90
CA GLN A 145 41.07 -1.43 82.63
C GLN A 145 40.62 -0.98 84.04
N GLN A 146 39.40 -0.45 84.17
CA GLN A 146 38.82 -0.10 85.47
C GLN A 146 38.58 -1.34 86.34
N ALA A 147 38.08 -2.43 85.77
CA ALA A 147 37.90 -3.70 86.47
C ALA A 147 39.24 -4.30 86.92
N GLN A 148 40.27 -4.25 86.07
CA GLN A 148 41.63 -4.68 86.43
C GLN A 148 42.25 -3.81 87.52
N ALA A 149 42.07 -2.49 87.46
CA ALA A 149 42.53 -1.59 88.52
C ALA A 149 41.82 -1.88 89.86
N LEU A 150 40.52 -2.21 89.83
CA LEU A 150 39.76 -2.63 91.01
C LEU A 150 40.15 -4.04 91.51
N GLU A 151 40.58 -4.94 90.63
CA GLU A 151 41.17 -6.24 91.00
C GLU A 151 42.56 -6.08 91.63
N GLU A 152 43.40 -5.17 91.13
CA GLU A 152 44.71 -4.84 91.72
C GLU A 152 44.58 -4.05 93.04
N GLU A 153 43.52 -3.25 93.19
CA GLU A 153 43.13 -2.60 94.46
C GLU A 153 42.34 -3.52 95.40
N SER A 154 41.91 -4.70 94.92
CA SER A 154 41.28 -5.72 95.76
C SER A 154 42.38 -6.55 96.43
N PRO A 155 42.49 -6.53 97.78
CA PRO A 155 43.44 -7.39 98.47
C PRO A 155 43.07 -8.86 98.23
N GLU A 156 44.04 -9.69 97.83
CA GLU A 156 43.92 -11.17 97.79
C GLU A 156 43.70 -11.81 99.19
N GLU A 157 43.35 -11.05 100.24
CA GLU A 157 43.33 -11.58 101.62
C GLU A 157 41.99 -12.13 102.13
N ASP A 158 40.85 -12.04 101.43
CA ASP A 158 39.54 -12.40 102.02
C ASP A 158 38.80 -13.62 101.40
N LEU A 159 39.51 -14.53 100.72
CA LEU A 159 38.93 -15.83 100.30
C LEU A 159 39.55 -17.07 100.98
N GLN A 160 40.13 -16.91 102.19
CA GLN A 160 40.46 -18.03 103.09
C GLN A 160 39.63 -18.08 104.39
N LEU A 161 38.55 -17.29 104.52
CA LEU A 161 37.80 -17.18 105.78
C LEU A 161 36.40 -17.84 105.82
N PHE A 162 36.09 -18.77 104.91
CA PHE A 162 34.95 -19.68 105.09
C PHE A 162 35.35 -21.12 104.75
N ALA A 163 35.99 -21.76 105.73
CA ALA A 163 35.85 -23.19 106.01
C ALA A 163 34.67 -23.40 106.96
#